data_AF-A0A3D8HCB4-F1
#
_entry.id   AF-A0A3D8HCB4-F1
#
_cell.length_a   1.000
_cell.length_b   1.000
_cell.length_c   1.000
_cell.angle_alpha   90.00
_cell.angle_beta   90.00
_cell.angle_gamma   90.00
#
_symmetry.space_group_name_H-M   'P 1'
#
loop_
_entity.id
_entity.type
_entity.pdbx_description
1 polymer ?
#
loop_
_entity_poly.entity_id
_entity_poly.type
_entity_poly.pdbx_seq_one_letter_code
_entity_poly.pdbx_strand_id
1 'polypeptide(L)'
;MKKILYTCLAALLLMGALPVRGQGSSDPKLVDGYYQIENAEQLKWFRDQVNRGNVSLNAKLMADIKLSELELNADGTIKGTAPAEQWVPIGSYGDGGADNFPYCGIFDGQGHTVSGVYINTTDNGAKGFIGAIEKRAEVKNLGVVNSYISAVDCVGGVCGRADGEDHKEENGARISNCYFSGVVCATGHDAYVGGICGENDDAAKNIDCYNLGLVKAVGDVWAGGICGRNEGSILNCYNTGKVMNEYSSIGTQVGAICGLNDDVAYAHAVIVDNCYYLDGTAAVGVYKNQSTVSNVIAKTAEQFEGGEVAALLGNAYGQSLSGTKAAGLKSTPVLLAFYPEEEQAALKVYSVIYDLNYEGAAALDTIYGNTGRTIRPLANVPVREGYSFVGWFDQKEGGMELASPSSIGTADRTFYAHWEKTDDPTALDKVTDPSSGIRVLDGRICITTDEPVGMRIVSITGRTVRTGRLAAGTSEVSGLPGGVYIVLLDNGIRSKVLIR
;
A
#
# COMPACT_ATOMS: atom_id res chain seq x y z
N MET A 1 54.63 -53.24 18.20
CA MET A 1 54.20 -52.54 19.43
C MET A 1 53.47 -51.28 19.00
N LYS A 2 52.12 -51.23 19.11
CA LYS A 2 51.38 -50.38 20.08
C LYS A 2 51.70 -48.88 19.88
N LYS A 3 50.82 -47.94 19.51
CA LYS A 3 49.36 -47.75 19.67
C LYS A 3 48.88 -46.61 18.74
N ILE A 4 47.71 -46.80 18.09
CA ILE A 4 46.52 -45.91 18.01
C ILE A 4 46.74 -44.39 18.02
N LEU A 5 46.29 -43.67 16.97
CA LEU A 5 45.20 -42.68 17.08
C LEU A 5 44.67 -42.22 15.69
N TYR A 6 43.37 -42.45 15.48
CA TYR A 6 42.51 -41.77 14.50
C TYR A 6 42.33 -40.30 14.90
N THR A 7 42.38 -39.36 13.94
CA THR A 7 41.42 -38.26 13.68
C THR A 7 42.08 -37.17 12.82
N CYS A 8 41.85 -37.22 11.51
CA CYS A 8 42.09 -36.09 10.60
C CYS A 8 40.73 -35.65 10.05
N LEU A 9 40.05 -34.72 10.74
CA LEU A 9 39.11 -33.76 10.16
C LEU A 9 38.75 -32.74 11.26
N ALA A 10 38.67 -31.46 10.89
CA ALA A 10 38.35 -30.29 11.73
C ALA A 10 39.51 -29.67 12.53
N ALA A 11 40.36 -28.90 11.83
CA ALA A 11 41.03 -27.72 12.40
C ALA A 11 41.56 -26.83 11.27
N LEU A 12 40.66 -26.12 10.58
CA LEU A 12 41.04 -24.97 9.78
C LEU A 12 39.95 -23.92 9.88
N LEU A 13 39.94 -23.20 11.00
CA LEU A 13 39.30 -21.89 11.21
C LEU A 13 39.77 -21.38 12.58
N LEU A 14 39.93 -20.06 12.68
CA LEU A 14 40.49 -19.27 13.80
C LEU A 14 42.03 -19.12 13.83
N MET A 15 42.55 -18.27 12.94
CA MET A 15 43.47 -17.23 13.41
C MET A 15 42.68 -15.93 13.52
N GLY A 16 42.22 -15.64 14.74
CA GLY A 16 41.58 -14.38 15.06
C GLY A 16 42.61 -13.25 15.08
N ALA A 17 42.35 -12.21 14.31
CA ALA A 17 42.88 -10.89 14.62
C ALA A 17 42.32 -10.46 15.98
N LEU A 18 43.18 -10.04 16.90
CA LEU A 18 42.77 -9.51 18.20
C LEU A 18 41.96 -8.22 17.97
N PRO A 19 40.75 -8.08 18.54
CA PRO A 19 39.98 -6.86 18.38
C PRO A 19 40.60 -5.74 19.21
N VAL A 20 40.85 -4.60 18.56
CA VAL A 20 41.07 -3.33 19.24
C VAL A 20 39.77 -2.96 19.98
N ARG A 21 39.91 -2.59 21.25
CA ARG A 21 38.80 -2.14 22.12
C ARG A 21 38.05 -0.98 21.45
N GLY A 22 36.77 -1.18 21.08
CA GLY A 22 35.83 -0.08 20.86
C GLY A 22 34.97 -0.07 19.60
N GLN A 23 35.04 -1.07 18.71
CA GLN A 23 34.07 -1.20 17.60
C GLN A 23 33.26 -2.49 17.76
N GLY A 24 31.93 -2.36 17.82
CA GLY A 24 31.03 -3.49 17.62
C GLY A 24 31.25 -4.08 16.22
N SER A 25 30.90 -5.35 16.02
CA SER A 25 30.90 -5.96 14.69
C SER A 25 30.11 -5.08 13.71
N SER A 26 30.73 -4.70 12.58
CA SER A 26 30.06 -4.02 11.45
C SER A 26 28.93 -4.86 10.87
N ASP A 27 29.03 -6.18 11.04
CA ASP A 27 28.08 -7.12 10.46
C ASP A 27 26.90 -7.29 11.43
N PRO A 28 25.66 -7.03 10.98
CA PRO A 28 24.48 -7.21 11.78
C PRO A 28 24.20 -8.69 12.06
N LYS A 29 23.57 -8.97 13.19
CA LYS A 29 23.18 -10.34 13.56
C LYS A 29 21.96 -10.77 12.74
N LEU A 30 21.97 -11.98 12.20
CA LEU A 30 20.80 -12.60 11.60
C LEU A 30 20.03 -13.37 12.69
N VAL A 31 18.81 -12.94 12.99
CA VAL A 31 17.91 -13.56 13.98
C VAL A 31 16.56 -13.79 13.32
N ASP A 32 16.07 -15.03 13.34
CA ASP A 32 14.77 -15.44 12.78
C ASP A 32 14.54 -14.97 11.33
N GLY A 33 15.59 -14.95 10.51
CA GLY A 33 15.53 -14.52 9.11
C GLY A 33 15.61 -13.01 8.88
N TYR A 34 15.89 -12.21 9.93
CA TYR A 34 16.06 -10.75 9.85
C TYR A 34 17.42 -10.30 10.35
N TYR A 35 18.10 -9.45 9.58
CA TYR A 35 19.28 -8.73 10.06
C TYR A 35 18.85 -7.64 11.04
N GLN A 36 19.39 -7.69 12.25
CA GLN A 36 19.14 -6.73 13.32
C GLN A 36 20.08 -5.54 13.14
N ILE A 37 19.52 -4.36 12.86
CA ILE A 37 20.25 -3.13 12.55
C ILE A 37 20.19 -2.18 13.74
N GLU A 38 21.30 -2.03 14.46
CA GLU A 38 21.43 -1.22 15.67
C GLU A 38 22.13 0.13 15.40
N ASN A 39 22.82 0.28 14.27
CA ASN A 39 23.58 1.49 13.95
C ASN A 39 23.76 1.73 12.44
N ALA A 40 24.32 2.90 12.10
CA ALA A 40 24.52 3.34 10.72
C ALA A 40 25.46 2.44 9.91
N GLU A 41 26.52 1.88 10.51
CA GLU A 41 27.45 0.99 9.80
C GLU A 41 26.77 -0.31 9.38
N GLN A 42 25.94 -0.88 10.25
CA GLN A 42 25.13 -2.06 9.94
C GLN A 42 24.07 -1.78 8.87
N LEU A 43 23.47 -0.58 8.89
CA LEU A 43 22.51 -0.18 7.85
C LEU A 43 23.20 -0.01 6.49
N LYS A 44 24.40 0.58 6.46
CA LYS A 44 25.24 0.67 5.26
C LYS A 44 25.63 -0.72 4.75
N TRP A 45 26.00 -1.63 5.64
CA TRP A 45 26.28 -3.02 5.28
C TRP A 45 25.07 -3.69 4.63
N PHE A 46 23.88 -3.55 5.22
CA PHE A 46 22.65 -4.16 4.68
C PHE A 46 22.33 -3.64 3.27
N ARG A 47 22.37 -2.31 3.10
CA ARG A 47 22.25 -1.66 1.79
C ARG A 47 23.23 -2.25 0.78
N ASP A 48 24.51 -2.37 1.16
CA ASP A 48 25.54 -2.88 0.25
C ASP A 48 25.31 -4.34 -0.15
N GLN A 49 24.72 -5.16 0.73
CA GLN A 49 24.32 -6.53 0.37
C GLN A 49 23.18 -6.54 -0.65
N VAL A 50 22.12 -5.74 -0.41
CA VAL A 50 20.98 -5.63 -1.34
C VAL A 50 21.47 -5.16 -2.71
N ASN A 51 22.28 -4.10 -2.74
CA ASN A 51 22.80 -3.51 -3.98
C ASN A 51 23.87 -4.37 -4.67
N ARG A 52 24.25 -5.52 -4.11
CA ARG A 52 25.08 -6.57 -4.75
C ARG A 52 24.27 -7.76 -5.26
N GLY A 53 22.94 -7.65 -5.26
CA GLY A 53 22.02 -8.67 -5.78
C GLY A 53 21.37 -9.55 -4.72
N ASN A 54 21.67 -9.37 -3.43
CA ASN A 54 20.96 -10.07 -2.35
C ASN A 54 19.64 -9.34 -2.02
N VAL A 55 18.75 -9.24 -3.00
CA VAL A 55 17.58 -8.35 -2.94
C VAL A 55 16.48 -8.80 -1.99
N SER A 56 16.45 -10.08 -1.59
CA SER A 56 15.42 -10.66 -0.70
C SER A 56 15.83 -10.73 0.78
N LEU A 57 16.91 -10.07 1.19
CA LEU A 57 17.30 -10.03 2.61
C LEU A 57 16.25 -9.25 3.41
N ASN A 58 15.97 -9.66 4.65
CA ASN A 58 15.09 -8.91 5.54
C ASN A 58 15.89 -8.18 6.61
N ALA A 59 15.41 -7.01 7.02
CA ALA A 59 16.01 -6.20 8.09
C ALA A 59 14.96 -5.75 9.11
N LYS A 60 15.44 -5.60 10.34
CA LYS A 60 14.72 -5.00 11.47
C LYS A 60 15.58 -3.92 12.10
N LEU A 61 15.04 -2.72 12.28
CA LEU A 61 15.72 -1.71 13.07
C LEU A 61 15.54 -2.02 14.56
N MET A 62 16.63 -1.89 15.31
CA MET A 62 16.68 -2.11 16.77
C MET A 62 16.89 -0.80 17.54
N ALA A 63 17.13 0.28 16.81
CA ALA A 63 17.37 1.61 17.32
C ALA A 63 17.05 2.64 16.24
N ASP A 64 16.89 3.90 16.67
CA ASP A 64 16.90 5.02 15.74
C ASP A 64 18.30 5.15 15.13
N ILE A 65 18.36 5.29 13.80
CA ILE A 65 19.61 5.33 13.05
C ILE A 65 19.86 6.75 12.56
N LYS A 66 21.01 7.32 12.91
CA LYS A 66 21.46 8.62 12.40
C LYS A 66 22.54 8.41 11.34
N LEU A 67 22.26 8.77 10.09
CA LEU A 67 23.18 8.62 8.96
C LEU A 67 24.11 9.82 8.78
N SER A 68 23.67 11.02 9.16
CA SER A 68 24.49 12.23 9.07
C SER A 68 24.08 13.30 10.08
N GLU A 69 24.91 14.33 10.20
CA GLU A 69 24.67 15.55 10.98
C GLU A 69 23.86 16.61 10.20
N LEU A 70 23.07 16.19 9.20
CA LEU A 70 22.23 17.10 8.42
C LEU A 70 21.33 17.93 9.33
N GLU A 71 21.23 19.23 9.07
CA GLU A 71 20.24 20.11 9.67
C GLU A 71 19.55 20.91 8.56
N LEU A 72 18.25 21.16 8.73
CA LEU A 72 17.44 21.92 7.79
C LEU A 72 16.92 23.21 8.42
N ASN A 73 16.87 24.26 7.63
CA ASN A 73 16.14 25.48 7.96
C ASN A 73 14.63 25.25 7.78
N ALA A 74 13.82 26.15 8.34
CA ALA A 74 12.36 26.08 8.23
C ALA A 74 11.84 26.17 6.78
N ASP A 75 12.61 26.76 5.86
CA ASP A 75 12.29 26.83 4.43
C ASP A 75 12.73 25.59 3.63
N GLY A 76 13.30 24.59 4.31
CA GLY A 76 13.80 23.36 3.72
C GLY A 76 15.21 23.45 3.12
N THR A 77 15.88 24.61 3.21
CA THR A 77 17.28 24.70 2.79
C THR A 77 18.20 24.04 3.82
N ILE A 78 19.36 23.55 3.39
CA ILE A 78 20.37 22.96 4.28
C ILE A 78 20.95 24.07 5.17
N LYS A 79 20.98 23.82 6.48
CA LYS A 79 21.59 24.71 7.45
C LYS A 79 23.09 24.42 7.54
N GLY A 80 23.91 25.41 7.22
CA GLY A 80 25.36 25.28 7.25
C GLY A 80 25.90 24.54 6.02
N THR A 81 26.73 23.51 6.22
CA THR A 81 27.37 22.76 5.13
C THR A 81 26.66 21.42 4.94
N ALA A 82 26.46 21.02 3.69
CA ALA A 82 25.90 19.71 3.36
C ALA A 82 26.80 18.56 3.88
N PRO A 83 26.22 17.41 4.24
CA PRO A 83 27.00 16.22 4.58
C PRO A 83 27.97 15.83 3.45
N ALA A 84 29.19 15.41 3.83
CA ALA A 84 30.23 15.06 2.86
C ALA A 84 29.94 13.73 2.13
N GLU A 85 29.27 12.79 2.80
CA GLU A 85 28.84 11.52 2.23
C GLU A 85 27.35 11.60 1.85
N GLN A 86 27.02 11.23 0.62
CA GLN A 86 25.63 11.06 0.21
C GLN A 86 25.17 9.63 0.50
N TRP A 87 23.89 9.49 0.83
CA TRP A 87 23.26 8.19 0.95
C TRP A 87 23.12 7.54 -0.43
N VAL A 88 23.58 6.30 -0.54
CA VAL A 88 23.22 5.43 -1.66
C VAL A 88 21.91 4.73 -1.28
N PRO A 89 20.84 4.79 -2.08
CA PRO A 89 19.57 4.15 -1.75
C PRO A 89 19.72 2.62 -1.59
N ILE A 90 18.91 2.02 -0.72
CA ILE A 90 18.72 0.55 -0.68
C ILE A 90 17.86 0.17 -1.87
N GLY A 91 18.30 -0.80 -2.67
CA GLY A 91 17.62 -1.15 -3.90
C GLY A 91 17.87 -0.12 -4.99
N SER A 92 18.24 -0.58 -6.18
CA SER A 92 18.61 0.28 -7.31
C SER A 92 17.68 0.06 -8.49
N TYR A 93 17.27 1.17 -9.09
CA TYR A 93 16.51 1.21 -10.33
C TYR A 93 16.97 2.40 -11.15
N GLY A 94 17.51 2.14 -12.33
CA GLY A 94 17.94 3.15 -13.29
C GLY A 94 17.57 2.77 -14.71
N ASP A 95 17.63 3.77 -15.60
CA ASP A 95 17.26 3.61 -17.00
C ASP A 95 18.37 2.84 -17.77
N GLY A 96 18.06 1.61 -18.19
CA GLY A 96 18.87 0.83 -19.15
C GLY A 96 20.16 0.15 -18.65
N GLY A 97 20.40 0.05 -17.34
CA GLY A 97 21.58 -0.65 -16.78
C GLY A 97 21.36 -2.14 -16.52
N ALA A 98 22.41 -2.97 -16.69
CA ALA A 98 22.39 -4.40 -16.37
C ALA A 98 22.42 -4.71 -14.84
N ASP A 99 22.51 -3.67 -14.00
CA ASP A 99 22.75 -3.75 -12.55
C ASP A 99 21.59 -3.14 -11.74
N ASN A 100 20.33 -3.33 -12.19
CA ASN A 100 19.16 -2.99 -11.38
C ASN A 100 18.93 -4.08 -10.34
N PHE A 101 18.96 -3.70 -9.07
CA PHE A 101 18.72 -4.58 -7.93
C PHE A 101 17.58 -4.02 -7.07
N PRO A 102 16.34 -3.97 -7.57
CA PRO A 102 15.18 -3.53 -6.80
C PRO A 102 15.00 -4.43 -5.58
N TYR A 103 14.72 -3.82 -4.43
CA TYR A 103 14.63 -4.56 -3.17
C TYR A 103 13.34 -5.40 -3.11
N CYS A 104 13.45 -6.67 -2.75
CA CYS A 104 12.38 -7.67 -2.75
C CYS A 104 12.08 -8.24 -1.35
N GLY A 105 12.75 -7.72 -0.31
CA GLY A 105 12.65 -8.22 1.06
C GLY A 105 11.69 -7.43 1.95
N ILE A 106 11.78 -7.68 3.26
CA ILE A 106 11.01 -6.98 4.31
C ILE A 106 11.96 -6.08 5.10
N PHE A 107 11.74 -4.77 5.04
CA PHE A 107 12.40 -3.78 5.88
C PHE A 107 11.42 -3.29 6.95
N ASP A 108 11.58 -3.75 8.19
CA ASP A 108 10.73 -3.38 9.32
C ASP A 108 11.46 -2.39 10.23
N GLY A 109 10.99 -1.14 10.25
CA GLY A 109 11.52 -0.10 11.12
C GLY A 109 11.16 -0.31 12.59
N GLN A 110 10.21 -1.18 12.94
CA GLN A 110 9.77 -1.43 14.32
C GLN A 110 9.42 -0.15 15.11
N GLY A 111 8.96 0.91 14.44
CA GLY A 111 8.68 2.20 15.07
C GLY A 111 9.91 3.08 15.28
N HIS A 112 11.07 2.69 14.76
CA HIS A 112 12.29 3.49 14.75
C HIS A 112 12.36 4.42 13.56
N THR A 113 13.26 5.39 13.68
CA THR A 113 13.51 6.38 12.66
C THR A 113 14.89 6.20 12.03
N VAL A 114 15.00 6.61 10.76
CA VAL A 114 16.27 6.87 10.09
C VAL A 114 16.34 8.37 9.83
N SER A 115 17.42 9.00 10.29
CA SER A 115 17.62 10.45 10.19
C SER A 115 18.86 10.83 9.41
N GLY A 116 18.83 12.00 8.77
CA GLY A 116 19.99 12.53 8.04
C GLY A 116 20.26 11.81 6.72
N VAL A 117 19.23 11.31 6.03
CA VAL A 117 19.37 10.85 4.65
C VAL A 117 19.67 12.09 3.80
N TYR A 118 20.82 12.10 3.14
CA TYR A 118 21.24 13.18 2.26
C TYR A 118 21.51 12.65 0.85
N ILE A 119 20.68 13.07 -0.11
CA ILE A 119 20.85 12.82 -1.54
C ILE A 119 20.71 14.16 -2.24
N ASN A 120 21.67 14.49 -3.09
CA ASN A 120 21.65 15.64 -3.96
C ASN A 120 22.42 15.29 -5.23
N THR A 121 21.69 14.76 -6.21
CA THR A 121 22.27 14.24 -7.44
C THR A 121 21.48 14.70 -8.66
N THR A 122 22.11 14.61 -9.83
CA THR A 122 21.47 14.75 -11.14
C THR A 122 21.37 13.40 -11.87
N ASP A 123 21.66 12.30 -11.17
CA ASP A 123 21.60 10.96 -11.74
C ASP A 123 20.16 10.49 -11.90
N ASN A 124 19.86 9.89 -13.05
CA ASN A 124 18.56 9.26 -13.35
C ASN A 124 18.26 8.08 -12.42
N GLY A 125 17.02 7.63 -12.45
CA GLY A 125 16.53 6.50 -11.67
C GLY A 125 16.03 6.89 -10.30
N ALA A 126 15.40 5.93 -9.64
CA ALA A 126 14.63 6.16 -8.42
C ALA A 126 15.54 6.50 -7.22
N LYS A 127 15.18 7.55 -6.47
CA LYS A 127 15.91 8.01 -5.29
C LYS A 127 14.99 8.17 -4.09
N GLY A 128 15.45 7.67 -2.96
CA GLY A 128 14.82 7.80 -1.65
C GLY A 128 15.74 7.22 -0.59
N PHE A 129 15.24 7.05 0.64
CA PHE A 129 15.94 6.18 1.59
C PHE A 129 16.11 4.76 0.99
N ILE A 130 15.04 4.27 0.35
CA ILE A 130 15.04 3.10 -0.53
C ILE A 130 14.86 3.61 -1.96
N GLY A 131 15.65 3.10 -2.91
CA GLY A 131 15.60 3.53 -4.30
C GLY A 131 14.37 2.92 -4.98
N ALA A 132 14.31 1.59 -5.01
CA ALA A 132 13.17 0.87 -5.56
C ALA A 132 12.84 -0.42 -4.81
N ILE A 133 11.55 -0.75 -4.79
CA ILE A 133 11.01 -2.01 -4.25
C ILE A 133 10.11 -2.73 -5.27
N GLU A 134 10.16 -4.06 -5.28
CA GLU A 134 9.42 -4.91 -6.22
C GLU A 134 8.89 -6.19 -5.55
N LYS A 135 8.05 -6.97 -6.27
CA LYS A 135 7.76 -8.39 -5.96
C LYS A 135 7.31 -8.62 -4.51
N ARG A 136 6.26 -7.90 -4.08
CA ARG A 136 5.71 -7.98 -2.71
C ARG A 136 6.67 -7.55 -1.60
N ALA A 137 7.74 -6.83 -1.91
CA ALA A 137 8.57 -6.20 -0.91
C ALA A 137 7.74 -5.39 0.08
N GLU A 138 8.16 -5.37 1.35
CA GLU A 138 7.48 -4.62 2.40
C GLU A 138 8.45 -3.65 3.07
N VAL A 139 8.08 -2.38 3.09
CA VAL A 139 8.75 -1.35 3.89
C VAL A 139 7.74 -0.87 4.93
N LYS A 140 8.00 -1.11 6.21
CA LYS A 140 7.00 -0.83 7.24
C LYS A 140 7.52 -0.26 8.54
N ASN A 141 6.64 0.41 9.27
CA ASN A 141 6.86 0.92 10.62
C ASN A 141 8.11 1.81 10.73
N LEU A 142 8.33 2.67 9.73
CA LEU A 142 9.58 3.42 9.56
C LEU A 142 9.32 4.92 9.41
N GLY A 143 10.02 5.73 10.20
CA GLY A 143 10.09 7.18 10.00
C GLY A 143 11.38 7.57 9.31
N VAL A 144 11.32 8.21 8.13
CA VAL A 144 12.48 8.85 7.51
C VAL A 144 12.42 10.34 7.81
N VAL A 145 13.32 10.83 8.66
CA VAL A 145 13.20 12.16 9.28
C VAL A 145 14.43 13.01 9.08
N ASN A 146 14.30 14.34 9.20
CA ASN A 146 15.40 15.30 9.06
C ASN A 146 16.32 14.96 7.87
N SER A 147 15.71 14.83 6.70
CA SER A 147 16.33 14.29 5.49
C SER A 147 16.16 15.23 4.31
N TYR A 148 17.12 15.25 3.39
CA TYR A 148 17.10 16.06 2.17
C TYR A 148 17.41 15.15 0.98
N ILE A 149 16.44 14.99 0.09
CA ILE A 149 16.53 14.09 -1.06
C ILE A 149 16.17 14.89 -2.30
N SER A 150 17.17 15.19 -3.13
CA SER A 150 17.02 15.91 -4.39
C SER A 150 17.60 15.10 -5.54
N ALA A 151 16.78 14.83 -6.56
CA ALA A 151 17.20 14.14 -7.79
C ALA A 151 16.35 14.55 -9.00
N VAL A 152 16.57 13.92 -10.16
CA VAL A 152 15.97 14.36 -11.45
C VAL A 152 14.78 13.52 -11.92
N ASP A 153 14.55 12.34 -11.36
CA ASP A 153 13.58 11.37 -11.87
C ASP A 153 12.52 11.02 -10.80
N CYS A 154 12.35 9.75 -10.41
CA CYS A 154 11.43 9.35 -9.35
C CYS A 154 12.04 9.61 -7.97
N VAL A 155 11.46 10.53 -7.20
CA VAL A 155 11.97 10.96 -5.89
C VAL A 155 10.94 10.76 -4.80
N GLY A 156 11.26 9.95 -3.79
CA GLY A 156 10.43 9.79 -2.61
C GLY A 156 11.19 9.84 -1.31
N GLY A 157 10.51 10.26 -0.24
CA GLY A 157 11.13 10.37 1.07
C GLY A 157 11.48 9.00 1.66
N VAL A 158 10.57 8.03 1.50
CA VAL A 158 10.76 6.64 1.95
C VAL A 158 11.26 5.78 0.78
N CYS A 159 10.60 5.84 -0.37
CA CYS A 159 10.94 5.04 -1.54
C CYS A 159 10.89 5.86 -2.84
N GLY A 160 11.86 5.72 -3.74
CA GLY A 160 11.79 6.37 -5.05
C GLY A 160 10.68 5.78 -5.93
N ARG A 161 10.66 4.45 -6.07
CA ARG A 161 9.69 3.70 -6.89
C ARG A 161 9.25 2.41 -6.18
N ALA A 162 7.95 2.18 -6.07
CA ALA A 162 7.39 0.91 -5.66
C ALA A 162 6.63 0.27 -6.83
N ASP A 163 6.82 -1.02 -7.07
CA ASP A 163 6.33 -1.68 -8.28
C ASP A 163 5.88 -3.13 -7.96
N GLY A 164 4.83 -3.63 -8.62
CA GLY A 164 4.35 -5.01 -8.52
C GLY A 164 4.89 -5.98 -9.58
N GLU A 165 5.60 -5.48 -10.59
CA GLU A 165 6.20 -6.13 -11.78
C GLU A 165 5.23 -6.85 -12.75
N ASP A 166 4.24 -7.58 -12.21
CA ASP A 166 3.47 -8.58 -12.95
C ASP A 166 2.03 -8.16 -13.33
N HIS A 167 1.63 -6.92 -13.09
CA HIS A 167 0.26 -6.41 -13.28
C HIS A 167 -0.82 -7.10 -12.45
N LYS A 168 -0.38 -7.84 -11.44
CA LYS A 168 -1.21 -8.64 -10.54
C LYS A 168 -1.32 -7.97 -9.19
N GLU A 169 -2.57 -7.73 -8.78
CA GLU A 169 -2.92 -7.12 -7.49
C GLU A 169 -2.22 -7.79 -6.31
N GLU A 170 -2.09 -9.11 -6.34
CA GLU A 170 -1.46 -9.87 -5.27
C GLU A 170 0.06 -9.63 -5.14
N ASN A 171 0.72 -9.18 -6.21
CA ASN A 171 2.18 -9.00 -6.28
C ASN A 171 2.66 -7.58 -5.92
N GLY A 172 1.74 -6.63 -5.71
CA GLY A 172 2.08 -5.24 -5.39
C GLY A 172 3.01 -5.12 -4.19
N ALA A 173 4.12 -4.39 -4.36
CA ALA A 173 4.98 -3.98 -3.26
C ALA A 173 4.24 -3.06 -2.28
N ARG A 174 4.64 -3.04 -1.01
CA ARG A 174 3.91 -2.35 0.05
C ARG A 174 4.81 -1.43 0.86
N ILE A 175 4.40 -0.17 0.96
CA ILE A 175 4.94 0.80 1.92
C ILE A 175 3.82 1.07 2.92
N SER A 176 4.02 0.70 4.18
CA SER A 176 2.96 0.75 5.19
C SER A 176 3.40 1.27 6.54
N ASN A 177 2.56 2.04 7.24
CA ASN A 177 2.94 2.62 8.54
C ASN A 177 4.27 3.39 8.49
N CYS A 178 4.47 4.14 7.40
CA CYS A 178 5.70 4.91 7.19
C CYS A 178 5.41 6.40 7.15
N TYR A 179 6.40 7.20 7.54
CA TYR A 179 6.29 8.64 7.39
C TYR A 179 7.58 9.32 6.98
N PHE A 180 7.42 10.49 6.37
CA PHE A 180 8.54 11.34 5.98
C PHE A 180 8.46 12.71 6.65
N SER A 181 9.62 13.21 7.09
CA SER A 181 9.83 14.59 7.52
C SER A 181 11.18 15.09 7.01
N GLY A 182 11.19 16.20 6.28
CA GLY A 182 12.38 16.69 5.60
C GLY A 182 12.03 17.42 4.31
N VAL A 183 12.87 17.30 3.30
CA VAL A 183 12.65 17.84 1.96
C VAL A 183 12.86 16.76 0.91
N VAL A 184 11.89 16.62 0.01
CA VAL A 184 12.04 15.89 -1.25
C VAL A 184 11.91 16.87 -2.42
N CYS A 185 12.78 16.74 -3.41
CA CYS A 185 12.83 17.61 -4.57
C CYS A 185 13.10 16.81 -5.84
N ALA A 186 12.24 16.92 -6.85
CA ALA A 186 12.54 16.44 -8.20
C ALA A 186 12.75 17.62 -9.16
N THR A 187 13.78 17.53 -10.00
CA THR A 187 14.24 18.62 -10.87
C THR A 187 14.31 18.31 -12.37
N GLY A 188 13.97 17.08 -12.78
CA GLY A 188 13.97 16.72 -14.19
C GLY A 188 12.65 17.03 -14.90
N HIS A 189 12.54 16.49 -16.11
CA HIS A 189 11.35 16.58 -16.96
C HIS A 189 10.57 15.27 -16.90
N ASP A 190 9.24 15.34 -16.86
CA ASP A 190 8.35 14.19 -16.68
C ASP A 190 8.66 13.37 -15.42
N ALA A 191 9.18 14.05 -14.39
CA ALA A 191 9.61 13.43 -13.15
C ALA A 191 8.47 13.34 -12.13
N TYR A 192 8.65 12.50 -11.10
CA TYR A 192 7.65 12.28 -10.07
C TYR A 192 8.25 12.49 -8.68
N VAL A 193 7.59 13.30 -7.85
CA VAL A 193 8.02 13.53 -6.48
C VAL A 193 6.89 13.33 -5.49
N GLY A 194 7.16 12.54 -4.44
CA GLY A 194 6.23 12.36 -3.34
C GLY A 194 6.89 12.31 -1.98
N GLY A 195 6.19 12.74 -0.93
CA GLY A 195 6.71 12.68 0.43
C GLY A 195 7.02 11.25 0.87
N ILE A 196 6.21 10.27 0.45
CA ILE A 196 6.42 8.85 0.75
C ILE A 196 7.09 8.14 -0.43
N CYS A 197 6.44 8.20 -1.60
CA CYS A 197 6.86 7.49 -2.80
C CYS A 197 6.94 8.44 -4.00
N GLY A 198 7.97 8.37 -4.83
CA GLY A 198 7.98 9.11 -6.10
C GLY A 198 6.91 8.56 -7.04
N GLU A 199 7.02 7.27 -7.31
CA GLU A 199 6.10 6.51 -8.16
C GLU A 199 5.61 5.25 -7.45
N ASN A 200 4.29 5.07 -7.42
CA ASN A 200 3.64 3.87 -6.90
C ASN A 200 3.00 3.13 -8.08
N ASP A 201 3.79 2.26 -8.69
CA ASP A 201 3.51 1.60 -9.95
C ASP A 201 2.88 0.22 -9.75
N ASP A 202 2.18 -0.24 -10.77
CA ASP A 202 1.78 -1.63 -10.96
C ASP A 202 1.22 -2.34 -9.70
N ALA A 203 0.03 -1.95 -9.24
CA ALA A 203 -0.62 -2.47 -8.03
C ALA A 203 0.15 -2.29 -6.69
N ALA A 204 1.27 -1.54 -6.66
CA ALA A 204 1.94 -1.20 -5.42
C ALA A 204 1.01 -0.41 -4.47
N LYS A 205 1.27 -0.48 -3.17
CA LYS A 205 0.37 0.06 -2.15
C LYS A 205 1.10 0.95 -1.15
N ASN A 206 0.66 2.19 -1.04
CA ASN A 206 0.97 3.12 0.06
C ASN A 206 -0.20 3.10 1.05
N ILE A 207 0.00 2.54 2.24
CA ILE A 207 -1.08 2.29 3.21
C ILE A 207 -0.71 2.86 4.57
N ASP A 208 -1.59 3.63 5.19
CA ASP A 208 -1.35 4.17 6.53
C ASP A 208 -0.02 4.95 6.58
N CYS A 209 0.25 5.77 5.57
CA CYS A 209 1.48 6.55 5.46
C CYS A 209 1.21 8.06 5.59
N TYR A 210 2.20 8.84 6.02
CA TYR A 210 2.02 10.29 6.07
C TYR A 210 3.25 11.13 5.79
N ASN A 211 3.02 12.29 5.19
CA ASN A 211 4.06 13.26 4.91
C ASN A 211 3.92 14.52 5.77
N LEU A 212 5.00 14.88 6.44
CA LEU A 212 5.17 16.14 7.17
C LEU A 212 6.13 17.08 6.45
N GLY A 213 6.96 16.54 5.55
CA GLY A 213 8.04 17.23 4.87
C GLY A 213 7.59 18.08 3.69
N LEU A 214 8.48 18.98 3.28
CA LEU A 214 8.28 19.81 2.09
C LEU A 214 8.52 18.99 0.82
N VAL A 215 7.54 19.03 -0.08
CA VAL A 215 7.62 18.40 -1.42
C VAL A 215 7.79 19.49 -2.47
N LYS A 216 8.89 19.41 -3.23
CA LYS A 216 9.25 20.39 -4.27
C LYS A 216 9.30 19.76 -5.66
N ALA A 217 8.54 20.32 -6.58
CA ALA A 217 8.68 20.13 -8.01
C ALA A 217 9.45 21.31 -8.62
N VAL A 218 10.48 21.03 -9.42
CA VAL A 218 11.19 22.03 -10.22
C VAL A 218 11.06 21.61 -11.68
N GLY A 219 10.18 22.29 -12.41
CA GLY A 219 9.91 21.99 -13.82
C GLY A 219 8.63 21.19 -14.03
N ASP A 220 8.65 20.38 -15.10
CA ASP A 220 7.53 19.56 -15.56
C ASP A 220 7.48 18.27 -14.72
N VAL A 221 7.03 18.42 -13.48
CA VAL A 221 7.11 17.38 -12.44
C VAL A 221 5.77 17.22 -11.75
N TRP A 222 5.30 15.98 -11.62
CA TRP A 222 4.12 15.65 -10.84
C TRP A 222 4.49 15.52 -9.37
N ALA A 223 3.89 16.37 -8.54
CA ALA A 223 4.13 16.39 -7.11
C ALA A 223 2.89 15.97 -6.33
N GLY A 224 3.06 15.00 -5.42
CA GLY A 224 2.06 14.60 -4.45
C GLY A 224 2.59 14.69 -3.03
N GLY A 225 1.75 15.06 -2.06
CA GLY A 225 2.18 14.98 -0.65
C GLY A 225 2.55 13.56 -0.23
N ILE A 226 1.84 12.56 -0.75
CA ILE A 226 2.15 11.13 -0.54
C ILE A 226 2.92 10.56 -1.73
N CYS A 227 2.34 10.70 -2.94
CA CYS A 227 2.89 10.06 -4.14
C CYS A 227 2.86 10.97 -5.37
N GLY A 228 3.97 11.08 -6.10
CA GLY A 228 4.03 11.87 -7.33
C GLY A 228 3.09 11.31 -8.40
N ARG A 229 3.29 10.03 -8.75
CA ARG A 229 2.46 9.27 -9.69
C ARG A 229 1.96 7.97 -9.07
N ASN A 230 0.71 7.61 -9.31
CA ASN A 230 0.07 6.41 -8.79
C ASN A 230 -0.62 5.62 -9.90
N GLU A 231 -0.20 4.38 -10.10
CA GLU A 231 -0.93 3.30 -10.79
C GLU A 231 -1.37 2.19 -9.83
N GLY A 232 -1.05 2.30 -8.55
CA GLY A 232 -1.48 1.36 -7.52
C GLY A 232 -2.55 1.94 -6.58
N SER A 233 -2.40 1.67 -5.29
CA SER A 233 -3.31 2.15 -4.26
C SER A 233 -2.65 3.09 -3.25
N ILE A 234 -3.31 4.21 -2.95
CA ILE A 234 -3.00 5.11 -1.84
C ILE A 234 -4.18 5.10 -0.87
N LEU A 235 -3.98 4.53 0.32
CA LEU A 235 -5.06 4.22 1.26
C LEU A 235 -4.72 4.75 2.65
N ASN A 236 -5.69 5.40 3.29
CA ASN A 236 -5.58 5.85 4.69
C ASN A 236 -4.35 6.74 4.92
N CYS A 237 -4.00 7.60 3.97
CA CYS A 237 -2.79 8.42 4.09
C CYS A 237 -3.12 9.86 4.44
N TYR A 238 -2.16 10.62 4.98
CA TYR A 238 -2.34 12.05 5.16
C TYR A 238 -1.11 12.90 4.87
N ASN A 239 -1.35 14.15 4.48
CA ASN A 239 -0.29 15.12 4.23
C ASN A 239 -0.50 16.42 5.02
N THR A 240 0.48 16.82 5.81
CA THR A 240 0.56 18.18 6.39
C THR A 240 1.73 18.98 5.85
N GLY A 241 2.63 18.33 5.11
CA GLY A 241 3.75 18.98 4.44
C GLY A 241 3.30 19.84 3.26
N LYS A 242 3.93 21.00 3.05
CA LYS A 242 3.63 21.83 1.89
C LYS A 242 4.06 21.12 0.61
N VAL A 243 3.23 21.16 -0.43
CA VAL A 243 3.55 20.64 -1.76
C VAL A 243 3.56 21.83 -2.72
N MET A 244 4.67 22.04 -3.43
CA MET A 244 4.81 23.21 -4.29
C MET A 244 5.60 22.92 -5.55
N ASN A 245 5.27 23.67 -6.61
CA ASN A 245 6.06 23.75 -7.82
C ASN A 245 6.73 25.14 -7.88
N GLU A 246 8.05 25.17 -8.07
CA GLU A 246 8.83 26.42 -8.16
C GLU A 246 8.83 27.01 -9.59
N TYR A 247 8.34 26.27 -10.58
CA TYR A 247 8.31 26.62 -12.00
C TYR A 247 6.93 27.12 -12.43
N SER A 248 6.76 28.44 -12.53
CA SER A 248 5.45 29.10 -12.64
C SER A 248 4.81 29.11 -14.04
N SER A 249 5.50 28.64 -15.09
CA SER A 249 5.09 28.83 -16.49
C SER A 249 4.28 27.68 -17.12
N ILE A 250 4.21 26.51 -16.48
CA ILE A 250 3.61 25.29 -17.07
C ILE A 250 2.39 24.76 -16.27
N GLY A 251 1.86 25.54 -15.35
CA GLY A 251 0.78 25.09 -14.46
C GLY A 251 1.30 24.17 -13.35
N THR A 252 0.66 24.20 -12.19
CA THR A 252 1.12 23.47 -11.02
C THR A 252 0.61 22.03 -11.05
N GLN A 253 1.44 21.06 -11.42
CA GLN A 253 1.12 19.62 -11.37
C GLN A 253 1.20 19.08 -9.94
N VAL A 254 0.40 19.67 -9.04
CA VAL A 254 0.58 19.56 -7.58
C VAL A 254 -0.72 19.13 -6.92
N GLY A 255 -0.72 17.94 -6.33
CA GLY A 255 -1.80 17.47 -5.46
C GLY A 255 -1.33 17.28 -4.01
N ALA A 256 -2.20 17.57 -3.05
CA ALA A 256 -1.88 17.44 -1.63
C ALA A 256 -1.65 15.97 -1.21
N ILE A 257 -2.25 15.00 -1.92
CA ILE A 257 -2.04 13.56 -1.74
C ILE A 257 -1.29 13.00 -2.94
N CYS A 258 -1.80 13.21 -4.15
CA CYS A 258 -1.23 12.63 -5.36
C CYS A 258 -1.15 13.64 -6.52
N GLY A 259 -0.01 13.66 -7.22
CA GLY A 259 0.14 14.47 -8.43
C GLY A 259 -0.71 13.92 -9.58
N LEU A 260 -0.40 12.70 -10.00
CA LEU A 260 -1.09 11.97 -11.05
C LEU A 260 -1.63 10.63 -10.52
N ASN A 261 -2.95 10.46 -10.49
CA ASN A 261 -3.59 9.16 -10.33
C ASN A 261 -3.93 8.61 -11.72
N ASP A 262 -3.05 7.78 -12.26
CA ASP A 262 -3.09 7.34 -13.65
C ASP A 262 -3.96 6.10 -13.83
N ASP A 263 -4.71 6.06 -14.92
CA ASP A 263 -5.53 4.89 -15.25
C ASP A 263 -4.75 4.00 -16.18
N VAL A 264 -4.67 2.72 -15.85
CA VAL A 264 -3.94 1.72 -16.64
C VAL A 264 -4.86 0.62 -17.11
N ALA A 265 -4.53 0.06 -18.27
CA ALA A 265 -5.36 -0.97 -18.92
C ALA A 265 -5.26 -2.36 -18.26
N TYR A 266 -4.66 -2.44 -17.07
CA TYR A 266 -4.45 -3.67 -16.33
C TYR A 266 -5.68 -4.04 -15.48
N ALA A 267 -5.71 -5.28 -14.96
CA ALA A 267 -6.86 -5.80 -14.22
C ALA A 267 -6.89 -5.39 -12.73
N HIS A 268 -5.82 -4.77 -12.22
CA HIS A 268 -5.70 -4.32 -10.84
C HIS A 268 -6.35 -2.95 -10.63
N ALA A 269 -6.65 -2.59 -9.39
CA ALA A 269 -7.38 -1.37 -9.08
C ALA A 269 -6.44 -0.19 -8.79
N VAL A 270 -6.64 0.93 -9.50
CA VAL A 270 -5.98 2.20 -9.16
C VAL A 270 -6.91 3.03 -8.28
N ILE A 271 -6.57 3.16 -7.00
CA ILE A 271 -7.45 3.75 -5.98
C ILE A 271 -6.69 4.76 -5.11
N VAL A 272 -7.27 5.94 -4.92
CA VAL A 272 -6.93 6.84 -3.81
C VAL A 272 -8.15 6.94 -2.91
N ASP A 273 -8.06 6.41 -1.68
CA ASP A 273 -9.17 6.41 -0.74
C ASP A 273 -8.77 6.77 0.69
N ASN A 274 -9.72 7.35 1.41
CA ASN A 274 -9.61 7.70 2.84
C ASN A 274 -8.36 8.54 3.15
N CYS A 275 -8.09 9.57 2.34
CA CYS A 275 -6.90 10.39 2.47
C CYS A 275 -7.22 11.83 2.87
N TYR A 276 -6.42 12.40 3.77
CA TYR A 276 -6.67 13.74 4.32
C TYR A 276 -5.46 14.64 4.18
N TYR A 277 -5.68 15.93 3.97
CA TYR A 277 -4.56 16.87 3.87
C TYR A 277 -4.88 18.18 4.56
N LEU A 278 -3.85 18.80 5.15
CA LEU A 278 -3.98 20.09 5.79
C LEU A 278 -4.32 21.15 4.74
N ASP A 279 -5.37 21.90 4.99
CA ASP A 279 -5.79 22.99 4.11
C ASP A 279 -4.64 24.00 3.91
N GLY A 280 -4.46 24.46 2.67
CA GLY A 280 -3.33 25.31 2.28
C GLY A 280 -2.01 24.58 1.96
N THR A 281 -1.93 23.25 2.10
CA THR A 281 -0.74 22.48 1.65
C THR A 281 -0.63 22.36 0.14
N ALA A 282 -1.78 22.27 -0.56
CA ALA A 282 -1.93 22.40 -2.01
C ALA A 282 -3.39 22.77 -2.36
N ALA A 283 -3.66 23.15 -3.61
CA ALA A 283 -4.98 23.59 -4.05
C ALA A 283 -6.03 22.46 -4.15
N VAL A 284 -5.59 21.22 -4.43
CA VAL A 284 -6.46 20.05 -4.62
C VAL A 284 -5.79 18.80 -4.03
N GLY A 285 -6.57 17.79 -3.66
CA GLY A 285 -6.05 16.54 -3.10
C GLY A 285 -5.34 15.66 -4.13
N VAL A 286 -5.95 15.48 -5.30
CA VAL A 286 -5.35 14.81 -6.46
C VAL A 286 -5.36 15.79 -7.63
N TYR A 287 -4.21 16.06 -8.25
CA TYR A 287 -4.14 17.07 -9.29
C TYR A 287 -4.72 16.60 -10.62
N LYS A 288 -4.21 15.49 -11.18
CA LYS A 288 -4.82 14.83 -12.34
C LYS A 288 -5.29 13.45 -11.92
N ASN A 289 -6.59 13.21 -12.11
CA ASN A 289 -7.20 11.93 -11.83
C ASN A 289 -7.75 11.30 -13.11
N GLN A 290 -7.31 10.08 -13.41
CA GLN A 290 -7.81 9.26 -14.49
C GLN A 290 -8.53 8.01 -13.99
N SER A 291 -8.42 7.67 -12.70
CA SER A 291 -9.02 6.47 -12.10
C SER A 291 -9.87 6.77 -10.84
N THR A 292 -9.96 5.83 -9.90
CA THR A 292 -10.86 5.93 -8.74
C THR A 292 -10.27 6.80 -7.63
N VAL A 293 -11.01 7.83 -7.24
CA VAL A 293 -10.69 8.68 -6.09
C VAL A 293 -11.93 8.84 -5.22
N SER A 294 -11.82 8.53 -3.94
CA SER A 294 -12.87 8.72 -2.95
C SER A 294 -12.30 9.22 -1.63
N ASN A 295 -13.10 9.96 -0.85
CA ASN A 295 -12.72 10.42 0.48
C ASN A 295 -11.33 11.10 0.57
N VAL A 296 -10.97 11.89 -0.45
CA VAL A 296 -9.77 12.73 -0.45
C VAL A 296 -10.17 14.16 -0.06
N ILE A 297 -9.92 14.56 1.20
CA ILE A 297 -10.59 15.72 1.79
C ILE A 297 -9.58 16.64 2.52
N ALA A 298 -9.64 17.95 2.19
CA ALA A 298 -8.94 18.98 2.94
C ALA A 298 -9.51 19.13 4.35
N LYS A 299 -8.65 19.28 5.36
CA LYS A 299 -9.03 19.46 6.76
C LYS A 299 -8.27 20.63 7.37
N THR A 300 -8.91 21.38 8.25
CA THR A 300 -8.27 22.52 8.91
C THR A 300 -7.25 22.06 9.95
N ALA A 301 -6.36 22.96 10.38
CA ALA A 301 -5.42 22.67 11.46
C ALA A 301 -6.16 22.19 12.71
N GLU A 302 -7.29 22.82 13.07
CA GLU A 302 -8.08 22.45 14.24
C GLU A 302 -8.67 21.03 14.14
N GLN A 303 -9.01 20.56 12.95
CA GLN A 303 -9.53 19.19 12.75
C GLN A 303 -8.42 18.13 12.86
N PHE A 304 -7.22 18.48 12.41
CA PHE A 304 -6.03 17.68 12.67
C PHE A 304 -5.74 17.65 14.17
N GLU A 305 -5.71 18.82 14.81
CA GLU A 305 -5.41 19.02 16.23
C GLU A 305 -6.41 18.37 17.19
N GLY A 306 -7.70 18.41 16.84
CA GLY A 306 -8.78 17.79 17.60
C GLY A 306 -8.90 16.27 17.37
N GLY A 307 -8.06 15.71 16.50
CA GLY A 307 -7.99 14.30 16.15
C GLY A 307 -9.21 13.72 15.45
N GLU A 308 -10.01 14.59 14.81
CA GLU A 308 -11.04 14.17 13.85
C GLU A 308 -10.39 13.38 12.72
N VAL A 309 -9.25 13.86 12.21
CA VAL A 309 -8.53 13.19 11.12
C VAL A 309 -8.02 11.81 11.55
N ALA A 310 -7.53 11.66 12.79
CA ALA A 310 -7.12 10.36 13.31
C ALA A 310 -8.31 9.37 13.38
N ALA A 311 -9.48 9.84 13.81
CA ALA A 311 -10.69 9.02 13.85
C ALA A 311 -11.16 8.58 12.46
N LEU A 312 -10.98 9.43 11.44
CA LEU A 312 -11.35 9.15 10.05
C LEU A 312 -10.36 8.18 9.36
N LEU A 313 -9.05 8.42 9.53
CA LEU A 313 -8.00 7.51 9.06
C LEU A 313 -8.12 6.13 9.72
N GLY A 314 -8.70 6.09 10.92
CA GLY A 314 -8.98 4.88 11.64
C GLY A 314 -7.78 4.39 12.43
N ASN A 315 -7.85 3.13 12.85
CA ASN A 315 -7.12 2.69 14.03
C ASN A 315 -5.61 2.58 13.86
N ALA A 316 -5.04 2.65 12.65
CA ALA A 316 -3.58 2.74 12.47
C ALA A 316 -3.01 4.02 13.08
N TYR A 317 -3.85 5.05 13.25
CA TYR A 317 -3.52 6.34 13.80
C TYR A 317 -4.12 6.52 15.20
N GLY A 318 -3.30 6.99 16.13
CA GLY A 318 -3.72 7.56 17.41
C GLY A 318 -3.61 9.08 17.39
N GLN A 319 -4.28 9.75 18.32
CA GLN A 319 -3.98 11.17 18.59
C GLN A 319 -2.65 11.27 19.32
N SER A 320 -1.71 12.07 18.81
CA SER A 320 -0.44 12.31 19.50
C SER A 320 -0.68 12.80 20.93
N LEU A 321 -0.26 12.00 21.91
CA LEU A 321 -0.18 12.39 23.32
C LEU A 321 1.24 12.91 23.63
N SER A 322 1.41 13.63 24.74
CA SER A 322 2.73 14.13 25.14
C SER A 322 3.72 12.98 25.36
N GLY A 323 4.79 12.90 24.56
CA GLY A 323 5.88 11.93 24.75
C GLY A 323 6.09 10.89 23.63
N THR A 324 5.37 10.98 22.51
CA THR A 324 5.58 10.09 21.35
C THR A 324 6.98 10.30 20.71
N LYS A 325 7.62 9.22 20.23
CA LYS A 325 8.94 9.28 19.57
C LYS A 325 8.91 9.99 18.22
N ALA A 326 7.72 10.22 17.65
CA ALA A 326 7.49 11.02 16.44
C ALA A 326 7.65 12.53 16.71
N ALA A 327 8.83 12.93 17.19
CA ALA A 327 9.16 14.29 17.61
C ALA A 327 8.78 15.33 16.54
N GLY A 328 7.90 16.28 16.89
CA GLY A 328 7.43 17.37 16.02
C GLY A 328 5.91 17.49 15.87
N LEU A 329 5.16 16.45 16.23
CA LEU A 329 3.71 16.34 16.05
C LEU A 329 2.93 16.64 17.32
N LYS A 330 2.89 17.91 17.75
CA LYS A 330 1.87 18.32 18.73
C LYS A 330 0.51 18.23 18.03
N SER A 331 -0.38 17.40 18.59
CA SER A 331 -1.81 17.35 18.25
C SER A 331 -2.21 16.74 16.89
N THR A 332 -1.31 16.22 16.05
CA THR A 332 -1.70 15.58 14.77
C THR A 332 -1.81 14.05 14.86
N PRO A 333 -2.48 13.36 13.91
CA PRO A 333 -2.54 11.90 13.89
C PRO A 333 -1.14 11.28 13.83
N VAL A 334 -0.85 10.29 14.67
CA VAL A 334 0.45 9.60 14.71
C VAL A 334 0.22 8.11 14.58
N LEU A 335 1.05 7.45 13.76
CA LEU A 335 1.03 6.01 13.64
C LEU A 335 1.36 5.34 14.98
N LEU A 336 0.55 4.36 15.35
CA LEU A 336 0.71 3.67 16.64
C LEU A 336 2.04 2.93 16.78
N ALA A 337 2.67 2.56 15.66
CA ALA A 337 4.01 1.98 15.64
C ALA A 337 5.07 2.86 16.32
N PHE A 338 4.85 4.18 16.48
CA PHE A 338 5.82 5.12 17.07
C PHE A 338 5.53 5.48 18.53
N TYR A 339 4.62 4.75 19.18
CA TYR A 339 4.34 4.86 20.61
C TYR A 339 5.40 4.06 21.42
N PRO A 340 5.62 4.34 22.72
CA PRO A 340 6.45 3.49 23.56
C PRO A 340 5.99 2.02 23.55
N GLU A 341 6.90 1.04 23.66
CA GLU A 341 6.56 -0.41 23.59
C GLU A 341 5.45 -0.82 24.57
N GLU A 342 5.43 -0.22 25.76
CA GLU A 342 4.40 -0.42 26.79
C GLU A 342 3.00 0.03 26.36
N GLU A 343 2.90 1.03 25.47
CA GLU A 343 1.66 1.52 24.86
C GLU A 343 1.32 0.77 23.55
N GLN A 344 2.34 0.34 22.79
CA GLN A 344 2.17 -0.55 21.64
C GLN A 344 1.57 -1.91 22.03
N ALA A 345 1.94 -2.45 23.20
CA ALA A 345 1.39 -3.71 23.71
C ALA A 345 -0.12 -3.65 24.02
N ALA A 346 -0.67 -2.46 24.26
CA ALA A 346 -2.10 -2.20 24.41
C ALA A 346 -2.83 -2.02 23.05
N LEU A 347 -2.08 -1.81 21.96
CA LEU A 347 -2.56 -1.51 20.61
C LEU A 347 -1.97 -2.52 19.61
N LYS A 348 -2.45 -3.76 19.65
CA LYS A 348 -1.92 -4.85 18.83
C LYS A 348 -2.57 -4.88 17.43
N VAL A 349 -1.75 -4.78 16.39
CA VAL A 349 -2.11 -4.98 14.97
C VAL A 349 -2.15 -6.47 14.67
N TYR A 350 -3.21 -6.93 14.00
CA TYR A 350 -3.33 -8.29 13.50
C TYR A 350 -3.80 -8.31 12.05
N SER A 351 -3.39 -9.34 11.35
CA SER A 351 -3.85 -9.66 10.02
C SER A 351 -5.15 -10.46 10.07
N VAL A 352 -6.02 -10.18 9.12
CA VAL A 352 -7.20 -10.97 8.78
C VAL A 352 -7.05 -11.39 7.33
N ILE A 353 -6.86 -12.69 7.13
CA ILE A 353 -6.74 -13.33 5.82
C ILE A 353 -8.08 -13.95 5.47
N TYR A 354 -8.55 -13.72 4.25
CA TYR A 354 -9.70 -14.45 3.70
C TYR A 354 -9.18 -15.57 2.77
N ASP A 355 -9.40 -16.83 3.15
CA ASP A 355 -9.00 -18.00 2.38
C ASP A 355 -10.23 -18.60 1.69
N LEU A 356 -10.20 -18.68 0.37
CA LEU A 356 -11.29 -19.23 -0.43
C LEU A 356 -11.53 -20.74 -0.21
N ASN A 357 -10.62 -21.43 0.47
CA ASN A 357 -10.81 -22.79 1.00
C ASN A 357 -11.20 -23.82 -0.07
N TYR A 358 -10.58 -23.72 -1.25
CA TYR A 358 -10.57 -24.75 -2.28
C TYR A 358 -9.26 -24.74 -3.06
N GLU A 359 -8.90 -25.89 -3.66
CA GLU A 359 -7.65 -26.06 -4.38
C GLU A 359 -7.60 -25.21 -5.66
N GLY A 360 -6.50 -24.48 -5.87
CA GLY A 360 -6.33 -23.59 -7.02
C GLY A 360 -7.00 -22.21 -6.88
N ALA A 361 -7.54 -21.87 -5.70
CA ALA A 361 -8.13 -20.57 -5.46
C ALA A 361 -7.10 -19.43 -5.45
N ALA A 362 -7.48 -18.27 -6.00
CA ALA A 362 -6.66 -17.06 -5.92
C ALA A 362 -6.55 -16.58 -4.46
N ALA A 363 -5.37 -16.09 -4.07
CA ALA A 363 -5.21 -15.44 -2.78
C ALA A 363 -6.02 -14.14 -2.74
N LEU A 364 -6.76 -13.91 -1.67
CA LEU A 364 -7.45 -12.64 -1.45
C LEU A 364 -6.58 -11.68 -0.66
N ASP A 365 -6.92 -10.38 -0.72
CA ASP A 365 -6.23 -9.35 0.05
C ASP A 365 -6.22 -9.67 1.56
N THR A 366 -5.07 -9.42 2.18
CA THR A 366 -4.91 -9.48 3.64
C THR A 366 -5.26 -8.12 4.24
N ILE A 367 -6.18 -8.12 5.19
CA ILE A 367 -6.56 -6.91 5.92
C ILE A 367 -5.71 -6.82 7.19
N TYR A 368 -4.91 -5.77 7.35
CA TYR A 368 -4.15 -5.51 8.56
C TYR A 368 -4.85 -4.47 9.44
N GLY A 369 -4.97 -4.66 10.74
CA GLY A 369 -5.40 -3.57 11.62
C GLY A 369 -5.43 -3.92 13.09
N ASN A 370 -5.67 -2.92 13.93
CA ASN A 370 -5.65 -3.11 15.39
C ASN A 370 -6.84 -3.90 15.92
N THR A 371 -6.64 -4.53 17.09
CA THR A 371 -7.72 -5.12 17.90
C THR A 371 -8.91 -4.16 17.96
N GLY A 372 -10.11 -4.61 17.61
CA GLY A 372 -11.31 -3.80 17.59
C GLY A 372 -11.59 -3.06 16.27
N ARG A 373 -10.69 -3.06 15.27
CA ARG A 373 -10.97 -2.55 13.90
C ARG A 373 -12.15 -3.30 13.31
N THR A 374 -13.20 -2.59 12.88
CA THR A 374 -14.30 -3.21 12.15
C THR A 374 -13.78 -3.84 10.85
N ILE A 375 -13.95 -5.15 10.72
CA ILE A 375 -13.79 -5.89 9.47
C ILE A 375 -15.16 -6.07 8.85
N ARG A 376 -15.25 -5.72 7.56
CA ARG A 376 -16.43 -6.03 6.75
C ARG A 376 -16.11 -7.24 5.88
N PRO A 377 -17.09 -8.12 5.63
CA PRO A 377 -16.95 -9.12 4.57
C PRO A 377 -16.60 -8.41 3.25
N LEU A 378 -15.73 -9.03 2.44
CA LEU A 378 -15.36 -8.49 1.13
C LEU A 378 -16.62 -8.10 0.34
N ALA A 379 -16.63 -6.88 -0.22
CA ALA A 379 -17.78 -6.34 -0.93
C ALA A 379 -18.18 -7.17 -2.17
N ASN A 380 -17.22 -7.93 -2.71
CA ASN A 380 -17.43 -8.91 -3.77
C ASN A 380 -17.51 -10.31 -3.13
N VAL A 381 -18.69 -10.93 -3.15
CA VAL A 381 -18.88 -12.31 -2.73
C VAL A 381 -18.12 -13.22 -3.71
N PRO A 382 -17.20 -14.08 -3.24
CA PRO A 382 -16.46 -14.97 -4.15
C PRO A 382 -17.38 -16.01 -4.79
N VAL A 383 -17.03 -16.45 -6.00
CA VAL A 383 -17.82 -17.42 -6.77
C VAL A 383 -16.98 -18.69 -7.01
N ARG A 384 -17.58 -19.86 -6.79
CA ARG A 384 -16.99 -21.18 -7.06
C ARG A 384 -17.97 -22.01 -7.89
N GLU A 385 -17.52 -22.52 -9.03
CA GLU A 385 -18.37 -23.29 -9.95
C GLU A 385 -18.93 -24.56 -9.27
N GLY A 386 -20.25 -24.74 -9.29
CA GLY A 386 -20.93 -25.89 -8.67
C GLY A 386 -21.11 -25.82 -7.15
N TYR A 387 -20.86 -24.65 -6.53
CA TYR A 387 -21.01 -24.45 -5.09
C TYR A 387 -21.69 -23.11 -4.77
N SER A 388 -22.48 -23.10 -3.71
CA SER A 388 -23.03 -21.87 -3.13
C SER A 388 -22.11 -21.38 -2.01
N PHE A 389 -21.77 -20.08 -2.01
CA PHE A 389 -21.05 -19.46 -0.90
C PHE A 389 -21.98 -19.39 0.32
N VAL A 390 -21.57 -20.03 1.40
CA VAL A 390 -22.33 -20.09 2.66
C VAL A 390 -21.99 -18.90 3.54
N GLY A 391 -20.70 -18.58 3.67
CA GLY A 391 -20.21 -17.54 4.58
C GLY A 391 -18.70 -17.65 4.80
N TRP A 392 -18.19 -16.75 5.63
CA TRP A 392 -16.79 -16.76 6.10
C TRP A 392 -16.72 -17.34 7.50
N PHE A 393 -15.86 -18.31 7.74
CA PHE A 393 -15.80 -19.06 9.01
C PHE A 393 -14.40 -19.07 9.59
N ASP A 394 -14.26 -19.16 10.92
CA ASP A 394 -12.95 -19.17 11.58
C ASP A 394 -12.18 -20.50 11.46
N GLN A 395 -12.74 -21.51 10.80
CA GLN A 395 -12.13 -22.82 10.55
C GLN A 395 -12.40 -23.31 9.13
N LYS A 396 -11.50 -24.15 8.60
CA LYS A 396 -11.61 -24.75 7.25
C LYS A 396 -12.86 -25.61 7.08
N GLU A 397 -13.26 -26.32 8.13
CA GLU A 397 -14.48 -27.12 8.20
C GLU A 397 -15.16 -26.84 9.53
N GLY A 398 -16.47 -26.58 9.54
CA GLY A 398 -17.19 -26.10 10.72
C GLY A 398 -16.75 -24.71 11.22
N GLY A 399 -16.82 -24.48 12.53
CA GLY A 399 -16.47 -23.19 13.14
C GLY A 399 -17.62 -22.19 13.22
N MET A 400 -17.30 -20.97 13.64
CA MET A 400 -18.26 -19.86 13.76
C MET A 400 -18.20 -18.95 12.53
N GLU A 401 -19.38 -18.63 12.00
CA GLU A 401 -19.52 -17.67 10.91
C GLU A 401 -19.15 -16.25 11.37
N LEU A 402 -18.43 -15.52 10.53
CA LEU A 402 -18.05 -14.14 10.72
C LEU A 402 -19.29 -13.24 10.65
N ALA A 403 -19.74 -12.74 11.80
CA ALA A 403 -20.82 -11.77 11.88
C ALA A 403 -20.44 -10.42 11.21
N SER A 404 -21.43 -9.66 10.75
CA SER A 404 -21.23 -8.30 10.23
C SER A 404 -22.09 -7.29 11.01
N PRO A 405 -21.50 -6.24 11.59
CA PRO A 405 -20.07 -5.94 11.63
C PRO A 405 -19.32 -6.85 12.63
N SER A 406 -18.10 -7.25 12.28
CA SER A 406 -17.14 -7.90 13.21
C SER A 406 -15.91 -7.03 13.35
N SER A 407 -15.02 -7.36 14.28
CA SER A 407 -13.76 -6.64 14.49
C SER A 407 -12.54 -7.56 14.54
N ILE A 408 -11.38 -6.99 14.22
CA ILE A 408 -10.09 -7.68 14.35
C ILE A 408 -9.88 -8.06 15.82
N GLY A 409 -9.53 -9.33 16.05
CA GLY A 409 -9.34 -9.88 17.38
C GLY A 409 -7.96 -9.56 17.97
N THR A 410 -7.55 -10.37 18.95
CA THR A 410 -6.24 -10.28 19.61
C THR A 410 -5.22 -11.30 19.08
N ALA A 411 -5.33 -11.70 17.81
CA ALA A 411 -4.40 -12.59 17.11
C ALA A 411 -4.60 -12.44 15.60
N ASP A 412 -3.57 -12.78 14.82
CA ASP A 412 -3.73 -13.02 13.38
C ASP A 412 -4.81 -14.08 13.17
N ARG A 413 -5.71 -13.85 12.21
CA ARG A 413 -6.82 -14.76 11.92
C ARG A 413 -6.95 -15.01 10.43
N THR A 414 -7.35 -16.23 10.12
CA THR A 414 -7.78 -16.60 8.78
C THR A 414 -9.26 -16.97 8.86
N PHE A 415 -10.08 -16.35 8.01
CA PHE A 415 -11.45 -16.77 7.76
C PHE A 415 -11.50 -17.55 6.45
N TYR A 416 -12.15 -18.70 6.48
CA TYR A 416 -12.28 -19.64 5.39
C TYR A 416 -13.66 -19.55 4.78
N ALA A 417 -13.73 -19.44 3.45
CA ALA A 417 -15.00 -19.53 2.75
C ALA A 417 -15.58 -20.93 2.92
N HIS A 418 -16.84 -21.00 3.31
CA HIS A 418 -17.57 -22.26 3.30
C HIS A 418 -18.45 -22.34 2.06
N TRP A 419 -18.50 -23.54 1.50
CA TRP A 419 -19.13 -23.82 0.23
C TRP A 419 -20.05 -25.02 0.39
N GLU A 420 -21.30 -24.88 0.00
CA GLU A 420 -22.22 -26.01 -0.08
C GLU A 420 -22.28 -26.52 -1.51
N LYS A 421 -22.00 -27.81 -1.69
CA LYS A 421 -22.08 -28.47 -2.99
C LYS A 421 -23.53 -28.43 -3.44
N THR A 422 -23.77 -27.89 -4.62
CA THR A 422 -25.13 -27.92 -5.16
C THR A 422 -25.36 -29.31 -5.74
N ASP A 423 -26.15 -30.15 -5.05
CA ASP A 423 -26.52 -31.50 -5.50
C ASP A 423 -27.48 -31.50 -6.71
N ASP A 424 -27.82 -30.32 -7.20
CA ASP A 424 -28.70 -30.11 -8.33
C ASP A 424 -27.98 -29.27 -9.40
N PRO A 425 -27.56 -29.88 -10.52
CA PRO A 425 -26.99 -29.14 -11.65
C PRO A 425 -27.99 -28.18 -12.32
N THR A 426 -29.24 -28.11 -11.85
CA THR A 426 -30.26 -27.13 -12.22
C THR A 426 -30.54 -26.05 -11.17
N ALA A 427 -29.78 -25.98 -10.06
CA ALA A 427 -29.97 -24.94 -9.04
C ALA A 427 -29.69 -23.50 -9.55
N LEU A 428 -28.91 -23.34 -10.64
CA LEU A 428 -28.78 -22.05 -11.33
C LEU A 428 -30.04 -21.64 -12.12
N ASP A 429 -31.02 -22.53 -12.33
CA ASP A 429 -32.28 -22.22 -13.02
C ASP A 429 -33.33 -21.55 -12.10
N LYS A 430 -33.03 -21.38 -10.79
CA LYS A 430 -33.83 -20.57 -9.84
C LYS A 430 -33.35 -19.13 -9.70
N VAL A 431 -32.58 -18.64 -10.67
CA VAL A 431 -31.93 -17.33 -10.60
C VAL A 431 -32.90 -16.16 -10.89
N THR A 432 -34.06 -16.44 -11.49
CA THR A 432 -35.15 -15.46 -11.65
C THR A 432 -36.28 -15.69 -10.64
N ASP A 433 -36.62 -14.66 -9.86
CA ASP A 433 -37.89 -14.63 -9.12
C ASP A 433 -39.05 -14.70 -10.13
N PRO A 434 -39.93 -15.73 -10.10
CA PRO A 434 -41.04 -15.85 -11.04
C PRO A 434 -42.01 -14.66 -11.03
N SER A 435 -42.02 -13.88 -9.94
CA SER A 435 -42.82 -12.66 -9.80
C SER A 435 -42.17 -11.41 -10.39
N SER A 436 -40.88 -11.46 -10.76
CA SER A 436 -40.13 -10.31 -11.29
C SER A 436 -40.47 -9.94 -12.75
N GLY A 437 -41.22 -10.77 -13.47
CA GLY A 437 -41.49 -10.58 -14.90
C GLY A 437 -40.26 -10.77 -15.81
N ILE A 438 -39.12 -11.18 -15.26
CA ILE A 438 -37.84 -11.35 -15.98
C ILE A 438 -37.56 -12.84 -16.17
N ARG A 439 -37.25 -13.27 -17.40
CA ARG A 439 -36.93 -14.65 -17.77
C ARG A 439 -35.80 -14.69 -18.80
N VAL A 440 -35.13 -15.83 -18.94
CA VAL A 440 -34.19 -16.07 -20.04
C VAL A 440 -34.79 -17.12 -20.98
N LEU A 441 -34.90 -16.79 -22.26
CA LEU A 441 -35.40 -17.68 -23.32
C LEU A 441 -34.43 -17.65 -24.50
N ASP A 442 -33.90 -18.82 -24.88
CA ASP A 442 -32.97 -18.99 -26.01
C ASP A 442 -31.80 -17.98 -26.01
N GLY A 443 -31.13 -17.82 -24.86
CA GLY A 443 -30.00 -16.90 -24.72
C GLY A 443 -30.36 -15.41 -24.68
N ARG A 444 -31.65 -15.07 -24.57
CA ARG A 444 -32.16 -13.69 -24.51
C ARG A 444 -32.85 -13.44 -23.19
N ILE A 445 -32.72 -12.23 -22.65
CA ILE A 445 -33.45 -11.81 -21.46
C ILE A 445 -34.79 -11.22 -21.91
N CYS A 446 -35.90 -11.82 -21.49
CA CYS A 446 -37.26 -11.34 -21.69
C CYS A 446 -37.75 -10.65 -20.41
N ILE A 447 -38.19 -9.40 -20.52
CA ILE A 447 -38.62 -8.57 -19.39
C ILE A 447 -40.05 -8.10 -19.66
N THR A 448 -40.98 -8.43 -18.78
CA THR A 448 -42.39 -8.02 -18.88
C THR A 448 -42.72 -7.05 -17.77
N THR A 449 -43.20 -5.85 -18.14
CA THR A 449 -43.55 -4.79 -17.18
C THR A 449 -44.92 -4.21 -17.51
N ASP A 450 -45.71 -3.85 -16.50
CA ASP A 450 -47.05 -3.29 -16.69
C ASP A 450 -47.03 -1.81 -17.12
N GLU A 451 -45.91 -1.12 -16.85
CA GLU A 451 -45.67 0.28 -17.22
C GLU A 451 -44.27 0.46 -17.82
N PRO A 452 -44.01 1.55 -18.58
CA PRO A 452 -42.68 1.85 -19.09
C PRO A 452 -41.67 2.09 -17.96
N VAL A 453 -40.52 1.42 -17.99
CA VAL A 453 -39.52 1.46 -16.92
C VAL A 453 -38.09 1.56 -17.46
N GLY A 454 -37.21 2.25 -16.74
CA GLY A 454 -35.77 2.21 -17.04
C GLY A 454 -35.16 0.88 -16.62
N MET A 455 -34.23 0.40 -17.42
CA MET A 455 -33.55 -0.88 -17.24
C MET A 455 -32.04 -0.66 -17.28
N ARG A 456 -31.34 -1.30 -16.36
CA ARG A 456 -29.89 -1.45 -16.36
C ARG A 456 -29.53 -2.91 -16.16
N ILE A 457 -28.68 -3.45 -17.03
CA ILE A 457 -28.13 -4.80 -16.92
C ILE A 457 -26.66 -4.69 -16.60
N VAL A 458 -26.25 -5.39 -15.54
CA VAL A 458 -24.90 -5.35 -14.99
C VAL A 458 -24.32 -6.75 -15.06
N SER A 459 -23.06 -6.91 -15.47
CA SER A 459 -22.35 -8.19 -15.36
C SER A 459 -22.02 -8.51 -13.90
N ILE A 460 -21.64 -9.75 -13.63
CA ILE A 460 -21.18 -10.18 -12.30
C ILE A 460 -19.96 -9.38 -11.79
N THR A 461 -19.19 -8.76 -12.69
CA THR A 461 -18.04 -7.90 -12.38
C THR A 461 -18.43 -6.45 -12.05
N GLY A 462 -19.72 -6.14 -11.94
CA GLY A 462 -20.21 -4.80 -11.60
C GLY A 462 -20.25 -3.83 -12.78
N ARG A 463 -19.79 -4.24 -13.97
CA ARG A 463 -19.83 -3.41 -15.19
C ARG A 463 -21.24 -3.35 -15.74
N THR A 464 -21.74 -2.15 -16.02
CA THR A 464 -23.00 -1.99 -16.74
C THR A 464 -22.78 -2.38 -18.21
N VAL A 465 -23.48 -3.43 -18.65
CA VAL A 465 -23.36 -3.98 -20.01
C VAL A 465 -24.48 -3.50 -20.92
N ARG A 466 -25.61 -3.07 -20.36
CA ARG A 466 -26.70 -2.47 -21.14
C ARG A 466 -27.56 -1.54 -20.29
N THR A 467 -28.03 -0.45 -20.89
CA THR A 467 -29.05 0.45 -20.33
C THR A 467 -30.10 0.71 -21.38
N GLY A 468 -31.32 1.05 -20.95
CA GLY A 468 -32.40 1.41 -21.85
C GLY A 468 -33.68 1.74 -21.11
N ARG A 469 -34.69 2.16 -21.87
CA ARG A 469 -36.05 2.34 -21.37
C ARG A 469 -36.97 1.36 -22.07
N LEU A 470 -37.67 0.54 -21.29
CA LEU A 470 -38.62 -0.47 -21.77
C LEU A 470 -40.01 0.17 -21.86
N ALA A 471 -40.80 -0.22 -22.87
CA ALA A 471 -42.22 0.08 -22.91
C ALA A 471 -43.01 -0.91 -22.04
N ALA A 472 -44.26 -0.60 -21.70
CA ALA A 472 -45.16 -1.59 -21.09
C ALA A 472 -45.35 -2.80 -22.04
N GLY A 473 -45.41 -4.00 -21.47
CA GLY A 473 -45.41 -5.26 -22.20
C GLY A 473 -44.07 -6.00 -22.12
N THR A 474 -43.87 -6.98 -23.00
CA THR A 474 -42.64 -7.80 -23.02
C THR A 474 -41.60 -7.20 -23.96
N SER A 475 -40.40 -6.95 -23.44
CA SER A 475 -39.22 -6.53 -24.19
C SER A 475 -38.15 -7.63 -24.17
N GLU A 476 -37.38 -7.76 -25.24
CA GLU A 476 -36.28 -8.71 -25.35
C GLU A 476 -34.92 -8.01 -25.39
N VAL A 477 -33.95 -8.58 -24.70
CA VAL A 477 -32.56 -8.14 -24.71
C VAL A 477 -31.67 -9.30 -25.17
N SER A 478 -31.01 -9.10 -26.32
CA SER A 478 -30.18 -10.11 -26.99
C SER A 478 -28.73 -9.62 -27.21
N GLY A 479 -27.85 -10.52 -27.64
CA GLY A 479 -26.46 -10.20 -27.99
C GLY A 479 -25.53 -9.99 -26.79
N LEU A 480 -25.92 -10.52 -25.62
CA LEU A 480 -25.03 -10.62 -24.46
C LEU A 480 -24.32 -11.98 -24.52
N PRO A 481 -22.99 -12.03 -24.25
CA PRO A 481 -22.27 -13.29 -24.13
C PRO A 481 -22.85 -14.21 -23.06
N GLY A 482 -22.52 -15.50 -23.12
CA GLY A 482 -22.82 -16.44 -22.04
C GLY A 482 -22.23 -15.94 -20.72
N GLY A 483 -23.05 -15.89 -19.67
CA GLY A 483 -22.64 -15.32 -18.40
C GLY A 483 -23.79 -14.93 -17.47
N VAL A 484 -23.43 -14.52 -16.26
CA VAL A 484 -24.37 -14.10 -15.21
C VAL A 484 -24.52 -12.59 -15.20
N TYR A 485 -25.76 -12.13 -15.18
CA TYR A 485 -26.13 -10.72 -15.17
C TYR A 485 -27.12 -10.41 -14.05
N ILE A 486 -27.15 -9.14 -13.64
CA ILE A 486 -28.16 -8.57 -12.76
C ILE A 486 -28.96 -7.56 -13.57
N VAL A 487 -30.26 -7.81 -13.72
CA VAL A 487 -31.24 -6.89 -14.31
C VAL A 487 -31.81 -6.04 -13.20
N LEU A 488 -31.69 -4.72 -13.35
CA LEU A 488 -32.17 -3.70 -12.42
C LEU A 488 -33.19 -2.85 -13.15
N LEU A 489 -34.40 -2.75 -12.60
CA LEU A 489 -35.45 -1.87 -13.10
C LEU A 489 -35.65 -0.70 -12.13
N ASP A 490 -35.94 0.48 -12.65
CA ASP A 490 -36.11 1.71 -11.84
C ASP A 490 -37.29 1.64 -10.86
N ASN A 491 -38.24 0.72 -11.09
CA ASN A 491 -39.35 0.44 -10.18
C ASN A 491 -38.94 -0.43 -8.97
N GLY A 492 -37.65 -0.73 -8.82
CA GLY A 492 -37.10 -1.47 -7.69
C GLY A 492 -36.98 -2.97 -7.91
N ILE A 493 -37.48 -3.52 -9.02
CA ILE A 493 -37.30 -4.94 -9.35
C ILE A 493 -35.83 -5.21 -9.67
N ARG A 494 -35.31 -6.28 -9.06
CA ARG A 494 -33.94 -6.75 -9.29
C ARG A 494 -34.00 -8.25 -9.50
N SER A 495 -33.44 -8.73 -10.61
CA SER A 495 -33.43 -10.16 -10.92
C SER A 495 -32.08 -10.56 -11.47
N LYS A 496 -31.53 -11.65 -10.96
CA LYS A 496 -30.31 -12.24 -11.49
C LYS A 496 -30.72 -13.12 -12.68
N VAL A 497 -29.89 -13.21 -13.72
CA VAL A 497 -30.17 -14.02 -14.92
C VAL A 497 -28.89 -14.69 -15.41
N LEU A 498 -29.01 -15.90 -15.96
CA LEU A 498 -27.92 -16.61 -16.63
C LEU A 498 -28.25 -16.75 -18.11
N ILE A 499 -27.35 -16.28 -18.97
CA ILE A 499 -27.40 -16.51 -20.42
C ILE A 499 -26.41 -17.65 -20.73
N ARG A 500 -26.86 -18.67 -21.48
CA ARG A 500 -26.05 -19.84 -21.87
C ARG A 500 -25.56 -19.72 -23.30
#